data_AF-A0A2U3X975-F1
#
_entry.id   AF-A0A2U3X975-F1
#
_cell.length_a   1.000
_cell.length_b   1.000
_cell.length_c   1.000
_cell.angle_alpha   90.00
_cell.angle_beta   90.00
_cell.angle_gamma   90.00
#
_symmetry.space_group_name_H-M   'P 1'
#
loop_
_entity.id
_entity.type
_entity.pdbx_description
1 polymer ?
#
loop_
_entity_poly.entity_id
_entity_poly.type
_entity_poly.pdbx_seq_one_letter_code
_entity_poly.pdbx_strand_id
1 'polypeptide(L)'
;MGWSQDLFRALWRALSKEAKRQVGTDQFGNKYYYVPEYKNWRGQTIREKRIVEAANKREVDYEVGDIPTEWEAWIRKTRKTPPTMEEILKNEKNREETKIKNQDLYGKEKLLSKGSNEELLAPPVQTQIKGHASAPYFGKEEPTVAPTSTGKTFQPGSWMPQGGKNPNQ
;
A
#
# COMPACT_ATOMS: atom_id res chain seq x y z
N MET A 1 -33.88 0.75 -31.88
CA MET A 1 -34.64 1.64 -30.96
C MET A 1 -33.84 1.95 -29.69
N GLY A 2 -32.64 2.55 -29.79
CA GLY A 2 -31.77 2.81 -28.61
C GLY A 2 -31.48 4.29 -28.34
N TRP A 3 -31.59 5.15 -29.36
CA TRP A 3 -31.22 6.58 -29.24
C TRP A 3 -32.10 7.39 -28.29
N SER A 4 -33.40 7.08 -28.17
CA SER A 4 -34.29 7.84 -27.28
C SER A 4 -33.99 7.61 -25.80
N GLN A 5 -33.54 6.41 -25.42
CA GLN A 5 -33.18 6.10 -24.04
C GLN A 5 -31.88 6.78 -23.62
N ASP A 6 -30.89 6.85 -24.50
CA ASP A 6 -29.62 7.52 -24.20
C ASP A 6 -29.77 9.04 -24.14
N LEU A 7 -30.62 9.63 -24.99
CA LEU A 7 -30.99 11.05 -24.88
C LEU A 7 -31.79 11.34 -23.61
N PHE A 8 -32.74 10.47 -23.24
CA PHE A 8 -33.44 10.58 -21.96
C PHE A 8 -32.50 10.44 -20.77
N ARG A 9 -31.52 9.54 -20.84
CA ARG A 9 -30.49 9.38 -19.80
C ARG A 9 -29.61 10.63 -19.72
N ALA A 10 -29.16 11.18 -20.85
CA ALA A 10 -28.35 12.40 -20.88
C ALA A 10 -29.13 13.61 -20.33
N LEU A 11 -30.39 13.79 -20.74
CA LEU A 11 -31.31 14.79 -20.21
C LEU A 11 -31.57 14.59 -18.72
N TRP A 12 -31.84 13.35 -18.29
CA TRP A 12 -31.98 13.04 -16.86
C TRP A 12 -30.67 13.23 -16.10
N ARG A 13 -29.48 13.01 -16.67
CA ARG A 13 -28.21 13.32 -16.01
C ARG A 13 -28.00 14.83 -15.87
N ALA A 14 -28.43 15.61 -16.86
CA ALA A 14 -28.33 17.07 -16.84
C ALA A 14 -29.38 17.73 -15.91
N LEU A 15 -30.59 17.17 -15.82
CA LEU A 15 -31.70 17.63 -14.97
C LEU A 15 -31.60 17.08 -13.54
N SER A 16 -31.09 15.87 -13.36
CA SER A 16 -30.70 15.30 -12.06
C SER A 16 -29.33 15.80 -11.68
N LYS A 17 -29.18 17.12 -11.57
CA LYS A 17 -28.16 17.67 -10.69
C LYS A 17 -28.51 17.18 -9.28
N GLU A 18 -28.06 15.98 -8.95
CA GLU A 18 -27.75 15.56 -7.58
C GLU A 18 -27.21 16.82 -6.91
N ALA A 19 -27.83 17.27 -5.82
CA ALA A 19 -27.45 18.51 -5.15
C ALA A 19 -26.05 18.33 -4.54
N LYS A 20 -25.02 18.41 -5.39
CA LYS A 20 -23.62 18.33 -5.04
C LYS A 20 -23.33 19.57 -4.22
N ARG A 21 -23.00 19.39 -2.95
CA ARG A 21 -22.55 20.49 -2.09
C ARG A 21 -21.06 20.63 -2.28
N GLN A 22 -20.61 21.80 -2.71
CA GLN A 22 -19.18 22.10 -2.75
C GLN A 22 -18.68 22.20 -1.31
N VAL A 23 -17.68 21.40 -0.98
CA VAL A 23 -17.12 21.31 0.38
C VAL A 23 -15.87 22.16 0.51
N GLY A 24 -15.03 22.16 -0.53
CA GLY A 24 -13.79 22.92 -0.51
C GLY A 24 -13.01 22.81 -1.80
N THR A 25 -11.89 23.53 -1.79
CA THR A 25 -10.91 23.56 -2.87
C THR A 25 -9.53 23.33 -2.30
N ASP A 26 -8.68 22.71 -3.09
CA ASP A 26 -7.30 22.47 -2.75
C ASP A 26 -6.34 23.48 -3.42
N GLN A 27 -5.08 23.49 -3.00
CA GLN A 27 -3.98 24.28 -3.54
C GLN A 27 -3.78 24.09 -5.04
N PHE A 28 -4.02 22.86 -5.55
CA PHE A 28 -3.96 22.55 -6.98
C PHE A 28 -5.20 23.02 -7.77
N GLY A 29 -6.17 23.66 -7.11
CA GLY A 29 -7.42 24.12 -7.72
C GLY A 29 -8.49 23.04 -7.89
N ASN A 30 -8.24 21.82 -7.40
CA ASN A 30 -9.22 20.73 -7.41
C ASN A 30 -10.42 21.07 -6.54
N LYS A 31 -11.63 20.76 -7.03
CA LYS A 31 -12.89 21.04 -6.34
C LYS A 31 -13.49 19.76 -5.77
N TYR A 32 -13.88 19.80 -4.50
CA TYR A 32 -14.41 18.65 -3.79
C TYR A 32 -15.88 18.84 -3.47
N TYR A 33 -16.66 17.80 -3.75
CA TYR A 33 -18.11 17.81 -3.59
C TYR A 33 -18.59 16.65 -2.73
N TYR A 34 -19.60 16.93 -1.92
CA TYR A 34 -20.34 15.96 -1.14
C TYR A 34 -21.74 15.78 -1.73
N VAL A 35 -22.11 14.53 -1.93
CA VAL A 35 -23.42 14.13 -2.43
C VAL A 35 -24.12 13.36 -1.32
N PRO A 36 -25.21 13.90 -0.74
CA PRO A 36 -25.92 13.22 0.33
C PRO A 36 -26.64 11.97 -0.19
N GLU A 37 -26.96 11.07 0.73
CA GLU A 37 -27.81 9.92 0.43
C GLU A 37 -29.21 10.39 -0.01
N TYR A 38 -29.73 9.76 -1.07
CA TYR A 38 -31.05 10.06 -1.58
C TYR A 38 -31.71 8.80 -2.14
N LYS A 39 -33.03 8.83 -2.20
CA LYS A 39 -33.84 7.76 -2.79
C LYS A 39 -34.21 8.13 -4.21
N ASN A 40 -33.92 7.24 -5.15
CA ASN A 40 -34.39 7.37 -6.51
C ASN A 40 -35.92 7.20 -6.56
N TRP A 41 -36.53 7.70 -7.63
CA TRP A 41 -37.94 7.43 -7.97
C TRP A 41 -38.27 5.92 -8.06
N ARG A 42 -37.25 5.09 -8.33
CA ARG A 42 -37.32 3.62 -8.36
C ARG A 42 -37.23 2.96 -6.98
N GLY A 43 -37.25 3.72 -5.89
CA GLY A 43 -37.14 3.21 -4.51
C GLY A 43 -35.74 2.72 -4.10
N GLN A 44 -34.76 2.79 -5.00
CA GLN A 44 -33.36 2.43 -4.71
C GLN A 44 -32.69 3.54 -3.89
N THR A 45 -32.11 3.17 -2.76
CA THR A 45 -31.32 4.07 -1.91
C THR A 45 -29.88 4.17 -2.45
N ILE A 46 -29.49 5.35 -2.92
CA ILE A 46 -28.10 5.61 -3.32
C ILE A 46 -27.36 6.17 -2.11
N ARG A 47 -26.29 5.46 -1.71
CA ARG A 47 -25.40 5.90 -0.63
C ARG A 47 -24.74 7.22 -0.98
N GLU A 48 -24.45 8.02 0.06
CA GLU A 48 -23.66 9.24 -0.06
C GLU A 48 -22.33 9.01 -0.80
N LYS A 49 -21.93 9.99 -1.62
CA LYS A 49 -20.70 9.95 -2.42
C LYS A 49 -19.87 11.21 -2.19
N ARG A 50 -18.56 11.06 -2.35
CA ARG A 50 -17.58 12.15 -2.32
C ARG A 50 -16.89 12.16 -3.67
N ILE A 51 -16.89 13.30 -4.35
CA ILE A 51 -16.46 13.43 -5.74
C ILE A 51 -15.43 14.55 -5.81
N VAL A 52 -14.40 14.32 -6.63
CA VAL A 52 -13.42 15.35 -7.01
C VAL A 52 -13.67 15.75 -8.46
N GLU A 53 -13.67 17.05 -8.72
CA GLU A 53 -13.59 17.59 -10.08
C GLU A 53 -12.19 18.21 -10.20
N ALA A 54 -11.35 17.57 -11.03
CA ALA A 54 -9.99 18.01 -11.27
C ALA A 54 -9.99 19.39 -11.96
N ALA A 55 -9.04 20.25 -11.59
CA ALA A 55 -8.86 21.54 -12.24
C ALA A 55 -8.45 21.38 -13.72
N ASN A 56 -7.60 20.39 -13.97
CA ASN A 56 -7.20 19.99 -15.31
C ASN A 56 -8.27 19.11 -15.94
N LYS A 57 -8.73 19.49 -17.14
CA LYS A 57 -9.88 18.86 -17.82
C LYS A 57 -9.60 17.47 -18.38
N ARG A 58 -8.33 17.03 -18.40
CA ARG A 58 -7.94 15.75 -18.98
C ARG A 58 -7.94 14.68 -17.89
N GLU A 59 -8.98 13.87 -17.87
CA GLU A 59 -9.13 12.73 -16.94
C GLU A 59 -8.00 11.68 -17.10
N VAL A 60 -7.31 11.69 -18.24
CA VAL A 60 -6.23 10.76 -18.59
C VAL A 60 -4.93 11.09 -17.85
N ASP A 61 -4.75 12.34 -17.43
CA ASP A 61 -3.49 12.85 -16.88
C ASP A 61 -3.46 12.77 -15.34
N TYR A 62 -4.26 11.89 -14.73
CA TYR A 62 -4.26 11.70 -13.28
C TYR A 62 -3.02 10.91 -12.85
N GLU A 63 -2.13 11.57 -12.10
CA GLU A 63 -0.97 10.94 -11.48
C GLU A 63 -1.12 10.80 -9.96
N VAL A 64 -0.35 9.85 -9.39
CA VAL A 64 -0.29 9.63 -7.94
C VAL A 64 0.44 10.81 -7.30
N GLY A 65 -0.32 11.79 -6.82
CA GLY A 65 0.19 13.01 -6.22
C GLY A 65 -0.69 14.24 -6.45
N ASP A 66 -1.57 14.19 -7.47
CA ASP A 66 -2.43 15.32 -7.85
C ASP A 66 -3.50 15.66 -6.80
N ILE A 67 -3.78 14.72 -5.91
CA ILE A 67 -4.72 14.90 -4.79
C ILE A 67 -3.92 14.83 -3.49
N PRO A 68 -4.00 15.85 -2.63
CA PRO A 68 -3.40 15.78 -1.31
C PRO A 68 -4.00 14.64 -0.50
N THR A 69 -3.17 14.02 0.32
CA THR A 69 -3.53 12.81 1.05
C THR A 69 -4.66 13.03 2.05
N GLU A 70 -4.80 14.24 2.58
CA GLU A 70 -5.88 14.64 3.48
C GLU A 70 -7.24 14.60 2.77
N TRP A 71 -7.28 15.13 1.54
CA TRP A 71 -8.46 15.08 0.68
C TRP A 71 -8.73 13.67 0.19
N GLU A 72 -7.70 12.90 -0.11
CA GLU A 72 -7.82 11.48 -0.45
C GLU A 72 -8.46 10.68 0.69
N ALA A 73 -7.99 10.86 1.93
CA ALA A 73 -8.55 10.23 3.11
C ALA A 73 -10.02 10.63 3.36
N TRP A 74 -10.37 11.87 3.01
CA TRP A 74 -11.77 12.31 3.02
C TRP A 74 -12.59 11.63 1.92
N ILE A 75 -12.13 11.57 0.66
CA ILE A 75 -12.86 10.89 -0.42
C ILE A 75 -13.09 9.41 -0.08
N ARG A 76 -12.06 8.74 0.43
CA ARG A 76 -12.11 7.32 0.87
C ARG A 76 -12.98 7.09 2.10
N LYS A 77 -13.57 8.14 2.68
CA LYS A 77 -14.41 8.11 3.89
C LYS A 77 -13.68 7.63 5.15
N THR A 78 -12.35 7.60 5.14
CA THR A 78 -11.54 7.35 6.34
C THR A 78 -11.71 8.50 7.34
N ARG A 79 -11.77 9.75 6.84
CA ARG A 79 -12.08 10.94 7.63
C ARG A 79 -13.53 11.38 7.42
N LYS A 80 -14.22 11.85 8.46
CA LYS A 80 -15.59 12.39 8.35
C LYS A 80 -15.59 13.86 7.97
N THR A 81 -14.72 14.65 8.60
CA THR A 81 -14.57 16.09 8.37
C THR A 81 -13.68 16.36 7.17
N PRO A 82 -13.99 17.38 6.34
CA PRO A 82 -13.09 17.81 5.29
C PRO A 82 -11.82 18.43 5.90
N PRO A 83 -10.68 18.33 5.21
CA PRO A 83 -9.46 18.95 5.68
C PRO A 83 -9.52 20.48 5.54
N THR A 84 -8.75 21.17 6.37
CA THR A 84 -8.58 22.63 6.30
C THR A 84 -7.29 22.96 5.56
N MET A 85 -7.25 24.09 4.85
CA MET A 85 -6.06 24.51 4.09
C MET A 85 -4.79 24.59 4.95
N GLU A 86 -4.91 25.11 6.17
CA GLU A 86 -3.80 25.21 7.13
C GLU A 86 -3.23 23.85 7.53
N GLU A 87 -4.09 22.84 7.68
CA GLU A 87 -3.68 21.47 8.01
C GLU A 87 -2.84 20.87 6.87
N ILE A 88 -3.27 21.10 5.63
CA ILE A 88 -2.57 20.61 4.43
C ILE A 88 -1.16 21.23 4.36
N LEU A 89 -1.06 22.56 4.51
CA LEU A 89 0.23 23.27 4.49
C LEU A 89 1.17 22.79 5.60
N LYS A 90 0.65 22.58 6.81
CA LYS A 90 1.44 22.07 7.93
C LYS A 90 1.96 20.65 7.65
N ASN A 91 1.14 19.78 7.09
CA ASN A 91 1.52 18.42 6.78
C ASN A 91 2.53 18.34 5.63
N GLU A 92 2.40 19.21 4.63
CA GLU A 92 3.36 19.35 3.54
C GLU A 92 4.75 19.74 4.07
N LYS A 93 4.82 20.76 4.93
CA LYS A 93 6.07 21.13 5.61
C LYS A 93 6.68 19.96 6.37
N ASN A 94 5.87 19.23 7.13
CA ASN A 94 6.35 18.06 7.88
C ASN A 94 6.91 16.96 6.95
N ARG A 95 6.31 16.77 5.76
CA ARG A 95 6.82 15.82 4.76
C ARG A 95 8.16 16.25 4.22
N GLU A 96 8.33 17.52 3.90
CA GLU A 96 9.61 18.07 3.43
C GLU A 96 10.70 17.91 4.49
N GLU A 97 10.42 18.27 5.74
CA GLU A 97 11.36 18.10 6.85
C GLU A 97 11.77 16.63 7.04
N THR A 98 10.82 15.71 6.92
CA THR A 98 11.09 14.27 7.04
C THR A 98 11.95 13.77 5.88
N LYS A 99 11.68 14.24 4.64
CA LYS A 99 12.50 13.91 3.47
C LYS A 99 13.95 14.38 3.65
N ILE A 100 14.16 15.62 4.12
CA ILE A 100 15.50 16.17 4.38
C ILE A 100 16.22 15.33 5.45
N LYS A 101 15.57 15.08 6.59
CA LYS A 101 16.15 14.26 7.68
C LYS A 101 16.52 12.86 7.20
N ASN A 102 15.68 12.22 6.38
CA ASN A 102 15.96 10.91 5.82
C ASN A 102 17.20 10.95 4.91
N GLN A 103 17.33 11.96 4.04
CA GLN A 103 18.52 12.12 3.19
C GLN A 103 19.79 12.31 4.01
N ASP A 104 19.74 13.11 5.08
CA ASP A 104 20.87 13.30 6.00
C ASP A 104 21.27 12.00 6.69
N LEU A 105 20.29 11.19 7.12
CA LEU A 105 20.53 9.88 7.74
C LEU A 105 21.19 8.91 6.75
N TYR A 106 20.68 8.83 5.52
CA TYR A 106 21.29 8.01 4.46
C TYR A 106 22.73 8.44 4.15
N GLY A 107 23.01 9.74 4.14
CA GLY A 107 24.36 10.28 3.98
C GLY A 107 25.30 9.83 5.10
N LYS A 108 24.86 9.95 6.36
CA LYS A 108 25.63 9.53 7.54
C LYS A 108 25.87 8.02 7.59
N GLU A 109 24.85 7.21 7.32
CA GLU A 109 24.95 5.75 7.27
C GLU A 109 25.96 5.31 6.19
N LYS A 110 25.92 5.93 5.01
CA LYS A 110 26.85 5.64 3.92
C LYS A 110 28.30 5.99 4.27
N LEU A 111 28.53 7.05 5.06
CA LEU A 111 29.86 7.40 5.56
C LEU A 111 30.34 6.42 6.62
N LEU A 112 29.49 6.06 7.58
CA LEU A 112 29.80 5.09 8.64
C LEU A 112 30.14 3.71 8.05
N SER A 113 29.35 3.24 7.08
CA SER A 113 29.60 1.95 6.42
C SER A 113 30.96 1.92 5.71
N LYS A 114 31.35 3.02 5.07
CA LYS A 114 32.69 3.13 4.46
C LYS A 114 33.81 3.08 5.50
N GLY A 115 33.67 3.79 6.61
CA GLY A 115 34.65 3.75 7.71
C GLY A 115 34.75 2.39 8.39
N SER A 116 33.62 1.69 8.62
CA SER A 116 33.63 0.35 9.20
C SER A 116 34.20 -0.71 8.27
N ASN A 117 34.03 -0.56 6.95
CA ASN A 117 34.63 -1.49 5.98
C ASN A 117 36.17 -1.38 5.94
N GLU A 118 36.75 -0.24 6.33
CA GLU A 118 38.20 -0.10 6.53
C GLU A 118 38.67 -0.71 7.86
N GLU A 119 37.85 -0.67 8.93
CA GLU A 119 38.19 -1.20 10.26
C GLU A 119 37.95 -2.72 10.42
N LEU A 120 37.07 -3.32 9.60
CA LEU A 120 36.70 -4.74 9.68
C LEU A 120 37.56 -5.69 8.82
N LEU A 121 38.74 -5.25 8.35
CA LEU A 121 39.70 -6.11 7.63
C LEU A 121 40.41 -7.15 8.51
N ALA A 122 39.96 -7.39 9.74
CA ALA A 122 40.37 -8.57 10.49
C ALA A 122 39.68 -9.81 9.88
N PRO A 123 40.43 -10.78 9.32
CA PRO A 123 39.84 -12.01 8.79
C PRO A 123 39.01 -12.71 9.88
N PRO A 124 37.90 -13.38 9.53
CA PRO A 124 37.07 -14.05 10.53
C PRO A 124 37.91 -15.12 11.22
N VAL A 125 38.32 -14.85 12.47
CA VAL A 125 38.98 -15.84 13.32
C VAL A 125 37.95 -16.94 13.54
N GLN A 126 38.23 -18.11 12.98
CA GLN A 126 37.34 -19.26 13.04
C GLN A 126 37.24 -19.78 14.48
N THR A 127 36.33 -19.23 15.26
CA THR A 127 36.08 -19.69 16.62
C THR A 127 35.23 -20.96 16.59
N GLN A 128 35.76 -22.06 17.10
CA GLN A 128 35.02 -23.32 17.24
C GLN A 128 33.99 -23.18 18.37
N ILE A 129 32.73 -22.96 18.02
CA ILE A 129 31.62 -22.87 18.97
C ILE A 129 31.20 -24.29 19.36
N LYS A 130 31.50 -24.72 20.60
CA LYS A 130 31.13 -26.05 21.13
C LYS A 130 30.01 -25.90 22.17
N GLY A 131 28.81 -26.42 21.89
CA GLY A 131 27.63 -26.33 22.78
C GLY A 131 26.33 -26.78 22.08
N HIS A 132 25.16 -26.61 22.73
CA HIS A 132 23.85 -26.97 22.15
C HIS A 132 23.50 -26.25 20.83
N ALA A 133 24.22 -25.18 20.50
CA ALA A 133 24.10 -24.42 19.26
C ALA A 133 25.18 -24.77 18.20
N SER A 134 26.00 -25.81 18.43
CA SER A 134 26.96 -26.27 17.43
C SER A 134 26.24 -27.08 16.35
N ALA A 135 26.19 -26.55 15.12
CA ALA A 135 25.72 -27.31 13.97
C ALA A 135 26.88 -28.21 13.46
N PRO A 136 26.69 -29.54 13.31
CA PRO A 136 27.65 -30.35 12.57
C PRO A 136 27.72 -29.88 11.12
N TYR A 137 28.92 -29.87 10.55
CA TYR A 137 29.16 -29.52 9.15
C TYR A 137 28.29 -30.40 8.23
N PHE A 138 27.37 -29.78 7.50
CA PHE A 138 26.37 -30.48 6.68
C PHE A 138 26.95 -30.84 5.31
N GLY A 139 27.05 -32.15 5.06
CA GLY A 139 27.46 -32.78 3.81
C GLY A 139 26.94 -34.21 3.71
N LYS A 140 25.69 -34.45 4.14
CA LYS A 140 25.01 -35.73 3.94
C LYS A 140 23.88 -35.52 2.94
N GLU A 141 23.97 -36.19 1.80
CA GLU A 141 23.04 -36.12 0.67
C GLU A 141 21.77 -36.98 0.87
N GLU A 142 21.49 -37.44 2.10
CA GLU A 142 20.36 -38.33 2.35
C GLU A 142 19.10 -37.53 2.73
N PRO A 143 18.01 -37.62 1.95
CA PRO A 143 16.75 -36.93 2.24
C PRO A 143 16.08 -37.54 3.47
N THR A 144 15.88 -36.73 4.52
CA THR A 144 15.24 -37.16 5.77
C THR A 144 13.73 -36.90 5.78
N VAL A 145 12.96 -37.79 6.40
CA VAL A 145 11.48 -37.69 6.52
C VAL A 145 11.03 -36.58 7.48
N ALA A 146 11.84 -36.27 8.50
CA ALA A 146 11.52 -35.23 9.48
C ALA A 146 11.97 -33.84 9.00
N PRO A 147 11.16 -32.79 9.17
CA PRO A 147 11.56 -31.43 8.84
C PRO A 147 12.67 -30.96 9.79
N THR A 148 13.66 -30.24 9.26
CA THR A 148 14.77 -29.69 10.03
C THR A 148 14.79 -28.17 9.90
N SER A 149 14.90 -27.46 11.03
CA SER A 149 14.94 -25.99 11.08
C SER A 149 16.23 -25.53 11.75
N THR A 150 17.08 -24.81 11.03
CA THR A 150 18.28 -24.17 11.60
C THR A 150 18.19 -22.68 11.36
N GLY A 151 17.89 -21.90 12.40
CA GLY A 151 17.96 -20.42 12.45
C GLY A 151 17.28 -19.68 11.29
N LYS A 152 17.95 -19.61 10.14
CA LYS A 152 17.50 -18.90 8.93
C LYS A 152 17.01 -19.83 7.80
N THR A 153 17.15 -21.14 7.94
CA THR A 153 16.84 -22.12 6.88
C THR A 153 15.91 -23.20 7.41
N PHE A 154 14.72 -23.31 6.80
CA PHE A 154 13.78 -24.39 7.02
C PHE A 154 13.87 -25.36 5.84
N GLN A 155 14.13 -26.64 6.12
CA GLN A 155 14.11 -27.72 5.14
C GLN A 155 12.87 -28.58 5.40
N PRO A 156 11.85 -28.55 4.51
CA PRO A 156 10.68 -29.41 4.65
C PRO A 156 11.10 -30.87 4.48
N GLY A 157 10.57 -31.75 5.33
CA GLY A 157 10.78 -33.20 5.18
C GLY A 157 10.19 -33.70 3.87
N SER A 158 10.89 -34.62 3.20
CA SER A 158 10.41 -35.21 1.95
C SER A 158 9.42 -36.34 2.25
N TRP A 159 8.20 -36.25 1.72
CA TRP A 159 7.17 -37.27 1.90
C TRP A 159 7.52 -38.52 1.07
N MET A 160 7.69 -39.67 1.73
CA MET A 160 7.84 -40.96 1.05
C MET A 160 6.52 -41.75 1.13
N PRO A 161 5.95 -42.20 0.00
CA PRO A 161 4.78 -43.05 0.03
C PRO A 161 5.12 -44.36 0.74
N GLN A 162 4.30 -44.75 1.71
CA GLN A 162 4.39 -46.05 2.37
C GLN A 162 4.23 -47.13 1.29
N GLY A 163 5.29 -47.88 0.98
CA GLY A 163 5.25 -48.95 -0.01
C GLY A 163 4.08 -49.90 0.28
N GLY A 164 3.22 -50.08 -0.72
CA GLY A 164 1.98 -50.85 -0.61
C GLY A 164 2.26 -52.27 -0.12
N LYS A 165 1.82 -52.57 1.10
CA LYS A 165 1.61 -53.95 1.53
C LYS A 165 0.41 -54.48 0.76
N ASN A 166 0.67 -55.23 -0.31
CA ASN A 166 -0.36 -55.98 -1.01
C ASN A 166 -1.02 -56.96 -0.03
N PRO A 167 -2.34 -56.89 0.21
CA PRO A 167 -3.04 -57.92 0.94
C PRO A 167 -3.43 -58.99 -0.07
N ASN A 168 -2.57 -59.99 -0.27
CA ASN A 168 -2.93 -61.32 -0.79
C ASN A 168 -1.65 -62.16 -0.94
N GLN A 169 -1.31 -62.89 0.12
CA GLN A 169 -0.90 -64.30 0.10
C GLN A 169 -0.81 -64.82 1.53
#